data_AF-A0A8T3YNV1-F1
#
_entry.id   AF-A0A8T3YNV1-F1
#
_cell.length_a   1.000
_cell.length_b   1.000
_cell.length_c   1.000
_cell.angle_alpha   90.00
_cell.angle_beta   90.00
_cell.angle_gamma   90.00
#
_symmetry.space_group_name_H-M   'P 1'
#
loop_
_entity.id
_entity.type
_entity.pdbx_description
1 polymer ?
#
loop_
_entity_poly.entity_id
_entity_poly.type
_entity_poly.pdbx_seq_one_letter_code
_entity_poly.pdbx_strand_id
1 'polypeptide(L)'
;MDKRQVLKDSIVRLLQLNISDKEILDNLRAVGIDMQLAKGLLDETKAELSGRKVAQQGLPEGWPGAGQQAKQPQPVQPGPSDAVQRKVPEKPPQVAPAQSQGKAGRPFFQFGGQPAQKPQPVQAGKAQVREKPDAKAHAEAKDEGPMIPDDEDIYSDADEEEEPLVTPVKGKQINNPGYSAGPDESVSELWEKGILSTVDAKLGEMKRIKAELDAVLEQKISEKVALESKKVEILLDSQRALFTNKIDAHLEARSNEVMKVVEARAREMQDIHTKVQAELAKVQGEKKFNTELLNSLNERLAGLDAVKSQMISETNGSIMGMESKFGEFMRNAERSRGEDEDKLNRALQLHEKITEGTLEDLRQKISSMRLEKEQELGARVQSKLAQLDQLTAQVDPKGITDRLASLKELEQQLMRRGKEIDLQVLDKKREMRDYIDSLFQDMRRDMAAFTKEVSKSQADNLAALKKQYSESVDELFSENLLEWDKKLKAKKKEIDELEKRIDVDKFNASLDSLDLFKQQFLNTVKRSIEDYNKSKKGLAEGMIAKDKAINDYLGRIDAKMQELSDFQKKFSADVAELLGKIPEDAVRKKRKGRKG
;
A
#
# COMPACT_ATOMS: atom_id res chain seq x y z
N MET A 1 30.13 51.59 -2.71
CA MET A 1 30.88 52.76 -2.22
C MET A 1 30.95 52.68 -0.71
N ASP A 2 32.08 53.04 -0.10
CA ASP A 2 32.23 53.04 1.36
C ASP A 2 31.40 54.18 1.97
N LYS A 3 30.30 53.84 2.65
CA LYS A 3 29.38 54.80 3.28
C LYS A 3 30.12 55.71 4.28
N ARG A 4 31.23 55.25 4.88
CA ARG A 4 32.05 56.05 5.80
C ARG A 4 32.84 57.14 5.07
N GLN A 5 33.39 56.83 3.89
CA GLN A 5 34.16 57.80 3.10
C GLN A 5 33.27 58.94 2.60
N VAL A 6 32.06 58.61 2.13
CA VAL A 6 31.08 59.62 1.68
C VAL A 6 30.69 60.58 2.81
N LEU A 7 30.55 60.07 4.04
CA LEU A 7 30.28 60.91 5.21
C LEU A 7 31.47 61.80 5.57
N LYS A 8 32.71 61.27 5.51
CA LYS A 8 33.92 62.07 5.71
C LYS A 8 34.02 63.19 4.69
N ASP A 9 33.84 62.90 3.40
CA ASP A 9 33.90 63.90 2.33
C ASP A 9 32.83 64.99 2.50
N SER A 10 31.64 64.62 2.98
CA SER A 10 30.57 65.57 3.31
C SER A 10 30.97 66.47 4.49
N ILE A 11 31.51 65.91 5.56
CA ILE A 11 32.01 66.66 6.72
C ILE A 11 33.14 67.62 6.30
N VAL A 12 34.06 67.20 5.42
CA VAL A 12 35.11 68.07 4.85
C VAL A 12 34.49 69.29 4.15
N ARG A 13 33.47 69.08 3.31
CA ARG A 13 32.78 70.18 2.61
C ARG A 13 32.07 71.13 3.57
N LEU A 14 31.41 70.61 4.61
CA LEU A 14 30.76 71.45 5.63
C LEU A 14 31.79 72.27 6.43
N LEU A 15 32.94 71.69 6.76
CA LEU A 15 34.05 72.40 7.41
C LEU A 15 34.66 73.49 6.50
N GLN A 16 34.78 73.24 5.20
CA GLN A 16 35.26 74.24 4.21
C GLN A 16 34.30 75.43 4.06
N LEU A 17 33.01 75.23 4.34
CA LEU A 17 31.98 76.28 4.34
C LEU A 17 31.91 77.06 5.67
N ASN A 18 32.84 76.84 6.60
CA ASN A 18 32.86 77.46 7.93
C ASN A 18 31.60 77.19 8.77
N ILE A 19 30.94 76.05 8.57
CA ILE A 19 29.80 75.62 9.40
C ILE A 19 30.34 75.18 10.77
N SER A 20 29.64 75.55 11.84
CA SER A 20 30.08 75.22 13.21
C SER A 20 30.00 73.72 13.49
N ASP A 21 30.90 73.20 14.33
CA ASP A 21 30.90 71.79 14.73
C ASP A 21 29.55 71.33 15.26
N LYS A 22 28.86 72.21 15.99
CA LYS A 22 27.55 71.93 16.56
C LYS A 22 26.49 71.73 15.47
N GLU A 23 26.48 72.58 14.44
CA GLU A 23 25.57 72.45 13.30
C GLU A 23 25.89 71.21 12.46
N ILE A 24 27.17 70.86 12.30
CA ILE A 24 27.57 69.62 11.61
C ILE A 24 27.06 68.40 12.40
N LEU A 25 27.23 68.38 13.72
CA LEU A 25 26.74 67.29 14.58
C LEU A 25 25.20 67.21 14.58
N ASP A 26 24.50 68.34 14.64
CA ASP A 26 23.04 68.39 14.60
C ASP A 26 22.51 67.91 13.24
N ASN A 27 23.19 68.23 12.13
CA ASN A 27 22.85 67.74 10.79
C ASN A 27 23.09 66.23 10.66
N LEU A 28 24.23 65.71 11.13
CA LEU A 28 24.51 64.27 11.12
C LEU A 28 23.51 63.50 11.99
N ARG A 29 23.13 64.06 13.14
CA ARG A 29 22.10 63.50 14.01
C ARG A 29 20.73 63.49 13.33
N ALA A 30 20.37 64.55 12.61
CA ALA A 30 19.12 64.62 11.86
C ALA A 30 19.05 63.54 10.75
N VAL A 31 20.20 63.09 10.25
CA VAL A 31 20.33 61.99 9.27
C VAL A 31 20.34 60.61 9.94
N GLY A 32 20.21 60.53 11.27
CA GLY A 32 20.14 59.27 12.02
C GLY A 32 21.49 58.66 12.37
N ILE A 33 22.58 59.42 12.24
CA ILE A 33 23.91 59.00 12.70
C ILE A 33 23.98 59.23 14.21
N ASP A 34 24.41 58.20 14.94
CA ASP A 34 24.59 58.28 16.38
C ASP A 34 25.57 59.42 16.75
N MET A 35 25.28 60.15 17.83
CA MET A 35 26.03 61.33 18.24
C MET A 35 27.51 61.02 18.52
N GLN A 36 27.82 59.84 19.08
CA GLN A 36 29.20 59.45 19.35
C GLN A 36 29.95 59.13 18.06
N LEU A 37 29.29 58.46 17.12
CA LEU A 37 29.85 58.16 15.80
C LEU A 37 30.06 59.43 14.97
N ALA A 38 29.09 60.35 14.99
CA ALA A 38 29.18 61.65 14.31
C ALA A 38 30.35 62.48 14.85
N LYS A 39 30.53 62.49 16.18
CA LYS A 39 31.67 63.16 16.83
C LYS A 39 33.00 62.52 16.47
N GLY A 40 33.08 61.19 16.47
CA GLY A 40 34.27 60.46 16.04
C GLY A 40 34.64 60.75 14.58
N LEU A 41 33.67 60.75 13.67
CA LEU A 41 33.91 61.09 12.26
C LEU A 41 34.35 62.55 12.09
N LEU A 42 33.77 63.49 12.84
CA LEU A 42 34.17 64.89 12.81
C LEU A 42 35.62 65.09 13.31
N ASP A 43 35.97 64.46 14.43
CA ASP A 43 37.31 64.55 15.01
C ASP A 43 38.37 63.87 14.11
N GLU A 44 38.07 62.70 13.55
CA GLU A 44 38.92 62.03 12.56
C GLU A 44 39.16 62.91 11.32
N THR A 45 38.08 63.48 10.77
CA THR A 45 38.15 64.33 9.57
C THR A 45 38.94 65.61 9.84
N LYS A 46 38.80 66.20 11.04
CA LYS A 46 39.60 67.34 11.48
C LYS A 46 41.07 67.00 11.70
N ALA A 47 41.37 65.82 12.24
CA ALA A 47 42.74 65.33 12.41
C ALA A 47 43.42 65.12 11.05
N GLU A 48 42.70 64.56 10.08
CA GLU A 48 43.14 64.40 8.69
C GLU A 48 43.37 65.76 8.00
N LEU A 49 42.43 66.71 8.12
CA LEU A 49 42.56 68.07 7.57
C LEU A 49 43.67 68.90 8.22
N SER A 50 43.93 68.72 9.52
CA SER A 50 44.99 69.43 10.25
C SER A 50 46.38 68.80 10.07
N GLY A 51 46.51 67.73 9.27
CA GLY A 51 47.78 67.05 9.00
C GLY A 51 48.37 66.35 10.24
N ARG A 52 47.61 66.22 11.33
CA ARG A 52 48.08 65.65 12.59
C ARG A 52 47.79 64.15 12.59
N LYS A 53 48.70 63.35 12.04
CA LYS A 53 48.66 61.87 12.16
C LYS A 53 48.64 61.47 13.63
N VAL A 54 47.48 61.07 14.14
CA VAL A 54 47.30 60.49 15.47
C VAL A 54 47.76 59.04 15.42
N ALA A 55 48.79 58.71 16.19
CA ALA A 55 49.23 57.33 16.41
C ALA A 55 48.11 56.55 17.13
N GLN A 56 47.67 55.44 16.52
CA GLN A 56 46.69 54.52 17.10
C GLN A 56 47.19 53.98 18.44
N GLN A 57 46.47 54.29 19.51
CA GLN A 57 46.55 53.56 20.78
C GLN A 57 45.62 52.34 20.71
N GLY A 58 46.21 51.17 20.95
CA GLY A 58 45.53 49.88 20.98
C GLY A 58 44.69 49.66 22.23
N LEU A 59 43.78 48.69 22.11
CA LEU A 59 42.96 48.07 23.16
C LEU A 59 42.64 46.63 22.70
N PRO A 60 42.34 45.69 23.61
CA PRO A 60 43.28 44.63 23.97
C PRO A 60 42.82 43.22 23.57
N GLU A 61 43.80 42.32 23.49
CA GLU A 61 43.65 40.86 23.40
C GLU A 61 42.90 40.26 24.61
N GLY A 62 42.10 39.22 24.34
CA GLY A 62 41.87 38.14 25.29
C GLY A 62 40.46 37.56 25.29
N TRP A 63 40.24 36.43 24.59
CA TRP A 63 39.88 35.14 25.22
C TRP A 63 39.71 33.98 24.22
N PRO A 64 39.85 32.72 24.68
CA PRO A 64 40.47 31.63 23.93
C PRO A 64 39.49 30.70 23.21
N GLY A 65 40.05 29.93 22.28
CA GLY A 65 39.33 28.97 21.45
C GLY A 65 38.86 27.69 22.15
N ALA A 66 37.98 27.00 21.44
CA ALA A 66 37.78 25.56 21.53
C ALA A 66 37.33 25.07 20.16
N GLY A 67 38.29 24.61 19.36
CA GLY A 67 38.01 23.78 18.20
C GLY A 67 37.89 22.32 18.63
N GLN A 68 36.84 21.63 18.18
CA GLN A 68 36.85 20.18 18.05
C GLN A 68 36.17 19.81 16.73
N GLN A 69 37.02 19.46 15.76
CA GLN A 69 36.65 18.73 14.55
C GLN A 69 36.25 17.30 14.93
N ALA A 70 35.00 16.93 14.67
CA ALA A 70 34.58 15.54 14.70
C ALA A 70 34.90 14.88 13.35
N LYS A 71 35.79 13.88 13.42
CA LYS A 71 36.24 13.01 12.34
C LYS A 71 35.08 12.20 11.75
N GLN A 72 35.02 12.16 10.42
CA GLN A 72 34.32 11.13 9.65
C GLN A 72 34.93 9.74 9.92
N PRO A 73 34.13 8.68 10.08
CA PRO A 73 34.64 7.31 10.02
C PRO A 73 34.66 6.81 8.57
N GLN A 74 35.84 6.34 8.14
CA GLN A 74 36.03 5.57 6.91
C GLN A 74 35.46 4.13 7.05
N PRO A 75 35.06 3.49 5.94
CA PRO A 75 34.49 2.15 5.92
C PRO A 75 35.56 1.06 6.10
N VAL A 76 35.26 0.10 6.97
CA VAL A 76 36.10 -1.07 7.27
C VAL A 76 35.94 -2.10 6.14
N GLN A 77 37.08 -2.52 5.57
CA GLN A 77 37.19 -3.64 4.64
C GLN A 77 36.97 -4.99 5.35
N PRO A 78 36.36 -6.00 4.69
CA PRO A 78 36.25 -7.35 5.23
C PRO A 78 37.53 -8.15 4.98
N GLY A 79 38.15 -8.66 6.05
CA GLY A 79 39.21 -9.67 6.00
C GLY A 79 38.63 -11.10 5.92
N PRO A 80 39.38 -12.07 5.38
CA PRO A 80 38.92 -13.43 5.06
C PRO A 80 39.23 -14.46 6.17
N SER A 81 38.70 -15.68 5.98
CA SER A 81 38.86 -16.93 6.80
C SER A 81 37.66 -17.14 7.74
N ASP A 82 36.88 -18.22 7.66
CA ASP A 82 37.34 -19.61 7.77
C ASP A 82 36.64 -20.60 6.84
N ALA A 83 37.47 -21.45 6.24
CA ALA A 83 37.07 -22.67 5.55
C ALA A 83 36.76 -23.77 6.57
N VAL A 84 35.49 -24.16 6.69
CA VAL A 84 35.10 -25.40 7.38
C VAL A 84 34.71 -26.43 6.33
N GLN A 85 35.64 -27.35 6.10
CA GLN A 85 35.41 -28.61 5.40
C GLN A 85 34.32 -29.42 6.12
N ARG A 86 33.23 -29.77 5.44
CA ARG A 86 32.37 -30.89 5.85
C ARG A 86 32.09 -31.82 4.68
N LYS A 87 32.69 -33.00 4.84
CA LYS A 87 32.55 -34.30 4.19
C LYS A 87 31.21 -34.54 3.46
N VAL A 88 31.38 -34.92 2.20
CA VAL A 88 30.48 -35.76 1.38
C VAL A 88 30.36 -37.15 2.03
N PRO A 89 29.15 -37.71 2.19
CA PRO A 89 28.99 -39.15 2.35
C PRO A 89 28.70 -39.83 1.01
N GLU A 90 29.38 -40.96 0.85
CA GLU A 90 29.45 -41.84 -0.30
C GLU A 90 28.11 -42.51 -0.65
N LYS A 91 28.01 -42.79 -1.94
CA LYS A 91 26.98 -43.57 -2.64
C LYS A 91 27.22 -45.07 -2.41
N PRO A 92 26.22 -45.89 -2.04
CA PRO A 92 26.35 -47.34 -2.13
C PRO A 92 25.95 -47.86 -3.53
N PRO A 93 26.43 -49.06 -3.92
CA PRO A 93 26.56 -49.49 -5.30
C PRO A 93 25.28 -50.11 -5.90
N GLN A 94 25.19 -49.99 -7.23
CA GLN A 94 24.28 -50.74 -8.09
C GLN A 94 24.60 -52.25 -8.00
N VAL A 95 23.57 -53.06 -7.81
CA VAL A 95 23.62 -54.51 -8.03
C VAL A 95 22.58 -54.84 -9.11
N ALA A 96 23.07 -55.35 -10.24
CA ALA A 96 22.28 -56.00 -11.27
C ALA A 96 21.91 -57.43 -10.84
N PRO A 97 20.78 -57.97 -11.31
CA PRO A 97 20.86 -59.19 -12.12
C PRO A 97 19.90 -59.11 -13.32
N ALA A 98 20.37 -59.39 -14.53
CA ALA A 98 20.45 -60.71 -15.17
C ALA A 98 19.18 -61.06 -15.96
N GLN A 99 19.43 -61.33 -17.24
CA GLN A 99 18.49 -61.71 -18.28
C GLN A 99 17.88 -63.09 -18.00
N SER A 100 16.59 -63.27 -18.31
CA SER A 100 16.07 -64.56 -18.74
C SER A 100 15.13 -64.39 -19.93
N GLN A 101 15.49 -65.09 -21.00
CA GLN A 101 14.76 -65.24 -22.26
C GLN A 101 13.41 -65.95 -22.06
N GLY A 102 12.42 -65.65 -22.91
CA GLY A 102 11.20 -66.45 -23.00
C GLY A 102 10.24 -65.95 -24.09
N LYS A 103 10.34 -66.54 -25.29
CA LYS A 103 9.43 -66.36 -26.43
C LYS A 103 8.06 -67.01 -26.17
N ALA A 104 6.98 -66.33 -26.54
CA ALA A 104 5.74 -66.82 -27.19
C ALA A 104 4.80 -65.59 -27.33
N GLY A 105 4.05 -65.30 -28.39
CA GLY A 105 3.58 -66.11 -29.50
C GLY A 105 2.06 -65.99 -29.68
N ARG A 106 1.52 -64.81 -30.05
CA ARG A 106 0.17 -64.53 -30.64
C ARG A 106 -1.09 -64.89 -29.81
N PRO A 107 -2.34 -64.49 -30.18
CA PRO A 107 -2.81 -63.60 -31.26
C PRO A 107 -3.79 -62.46 -30.84
N PHE A 108 -3.92 -61.50 -31.76
CA PHE A 108 -5.14 -60.84 -32.24
C PHE A 108 -6.48 -61.19 -31.54
N PHE A 109 -7.13 -60.21 -30.90
CA PHE A 109 -8.60 -60.11 -30.84
C PHE A 109 -9.05 -58.65 -30.88
N GLN A 110 -9.87 -58.38 -31.89
CA GLN A 110 -10.52 -57.13 -32.22
C GLN A 110 -11.98 -57.24 -31.74
N PHE A 111 -12.34 -56.48 -30.72
CA PHE A 111 -13.71 -56.12 -30.32
C PHE A 111 -13.55 -54.75 -29.66
N GLY A 112 -14.31 -53.71 -29.93
CA GLY A 112 -15.67 -53.60 -30.46
C GLY A 112 -16.16 -52.30 -29.81
N GLY A 113 -16.59 -51.34 -30.63
CA GLY A 113 -16.90 -49.99 -30.17
C GLY A 113 -17.90 -49.93 -29.03
N GLN A 114 -17.71 -48.96 -28.14
CA GLN A 114 -18.78 -48.45 -27.30
C GLN A 114 -19.08 -46.99 -27.62
N PRO A 115 -20.37 -46.60 -27.56
CA PRO A 115 -20.89 -45.43 -28.23
C PRO A 115 -20.70 -44.14 -27.43
N ALA A 116 -20.65 -43.04 -28.18
CA ALA A 116 -20.66 -41.67 -27.70
C ALA A 116 -21.81 -41.42 -26.71
N GLN A 117 -21.45 -41.04 -25.47
CA GLN A 117 -22.38 -40.45 -24.54
C GLN A 117 -22.63 -38.98 -24.93
N LYS A 118 -23.90 -38.69 -25.26
CA LYS A 118 -24.43 -37.34 -25.39
C LYS A 118 -24.32 -36.60 -24.05
N PRO A 119 -23.84 -35.35 -23.99
CA PRO A 119 -24.00 -34.52 -22.81
C PRO A 119 -25.46 -34.07 -22.66
N GLN A 120 -26.04 -34.30 -21.49
CA GLN A 120 -27.31 -33.69 -21.07
C GLN A 120 -27.09 -32.22 -20.66
N PRO A 121 -28.07 -31.33 -20.85
CA PRO A 121 -27.95 -29.90 -20.57
C PRO A 121 -28.04 -29.63 -19.06
N VAL A 122 -27.03 -28.95 -18.53
CA VAL A 122 -27.05 -28.39 -17.17
C VAL A 122 -27.97 -27.18 -17.17
N GLN A 123 -28.94 -27.20 -16.25
CA GLN A 123 -29.95 -26.18 -16.05
C GLN A 123 -29.34 -24.82 -15.68
N ALA A 124 -29.89 -23.77 -16.30
CA ALA A 124 -29.59 -22.38 -16.03
C ALA A 124 -29.97 -22.01 -14.58
N GLY A 125 -28.95 -21.91 -13.73
CA GLY A 125 -29.04 -21.24 -12.43
C GLY A 125 -29.13 -19.73 -12.61
N LYS A 126 -30.20 -19.15 -12.07
CA LYS A 126 -30.52 -17.72 -12.05
C LYS A 126 -29.36 -16.89 -11.52
N ALA A 127 -28.84 -15.99 -12.37
CA ALA A 127 -27.96 -14.90 -11.95
C ALA A 127 -28.76 -13.89 -11.13
N GLN A 128 -28.35 -13.68 -9.88
CA GLN A 128 -28.80 -12.57 -9.07
C GLN A 128 -28.27 -11.26 -9.67
N VAL A 129 -29.24 -10.39 -9.97
CA VAL A 129 -29.08 -8.98 -10.30
C VAL A 129 -28.28 -8.30 -9.19
N ARG A 130 -27.07 -7.83 -9.51
CA ARG A 130 -26.35 -6.88 -8.67
C ARG A 130 -26.47 -5.51 -9.33
N GLU A 131 -27.09 -4.62 -8.58
CA GLU A 131 -27.42 -3.25 -8.92
C GLU A 131 -26.19 -2.48 -9.41
N LYS A 132 -26.38 -1.79 -10.54
CA LYS A 132 -25.53 -0.67 -10.96
C LYS A 132 -25.82 0.52 -10.04
N PRO A 133 -24.81 1.21 -9.50
CA PRO A 133 -24.92 2.63 -9.26
C PRO A 133 -24.46 3.38 -10.52
N ASP A 134 -25.34 4.24 -11.01
CA ASP A 134 -25.16 5.07 -12.19
C ASP A 134 -23.88 5.90 -12.13
N ALA A 135 -23.10 5.79 -13.21
CA ALA A 135 -22.00 6.67 -13.52
C ALA A 135 -22.54 8.09 -13.77
N LYS A 136 -22.27 9.01 -12.83
CA LYS A 136 -22.32 10.43 -13.11
C LYS A 136 -21.19 10.76 -14.09
N ALA A 137 -21.56 10.93 -15.35
CA ALA A 137 -20.75 11.60 -16.35
C ALA A 137 -20.53 13.05 -15.90
N HIS A 138 -19.32 13.35 -15.41
CA HIS A 138 -18.82 14.72 -15.42
C HIS A 138 -18.28 14.98 -16.82
N ALA A 139 -19.05 15.77 -17.58
CA ALA A 139 -18.59 16.36 -18.81
C ALA A 139 -17.35 17.22 -18.54
N GLU A 140 -16.26 16.90 -19.23
CA GLU A 140 -15.11 17.79 -19.40
C GLU A 140 -15.60 19.05 -20.12
N ALA A 141 -15.84 20.11 -19.35
CA ALA A 141 -15.89 21.45 -19.88
C ALA A 141 -14.43 21.87 -20.16
N LYS A 142 -14.12 22.01 -21.45
CA LYS A 142 -12.96 22.76 -21.93
C LYS A 142 -13.08 24.18 -21.36
N ASP A 143 -12.21 24.50 -20.43
CA ASP A 143 -12.00 25.87 -19.95
C ASP A 143 -11.13 26.58 -21.00
N GLU A 144 -11.78 27.40 -21.82
CA GLU A 144 -11.12 28.35 -22.70
C GLU A 144 -10.48 29.42 -21.83
N GLY A 145 -9.17 29.26 -21.59
CA GLY A 145 -8.38 30.32 -20.97
C GLY A 145 -8.48 31.60 -21.82
N PRO A 146 -8.69 32.78 -21.19
CA PRO A 146 -8.63 34.03 -21.93
C PRO A 146 -7.21 34.23 -22.47
N MET A 147 -7.10 34.28 -23.80
CA MET A 147 -5.96 34.86 -24.50
C MET A 147 -5.71 36.26 -23.92
N ILE A 148 -4.56 36.43 -23.27
CA ILE A 148 -3.98 37.74 -23.03
C ILE A 148 -3.38 38.18 -24.37
N PRO A 149 -3.77 39.32 -24.95
CA PRO A 149 -3.10 39.86 -26.12
C PRO A 149 -1.66 40.23 -25.74
N ASP A 150 -0.72 39.76 -26.54
CA ASP A 150 0.64 40.29 -26.61
C ASP A 150 0.56 41.74 -27.13
N ASP A 151 0.41 42.70 -26.23
CA ASP A 151 0.59 44.12 -26.55
C ASP A 151 2.09 44.46 -26.45
N GLU A 152 2.72 44.30 -27.60
CA GLU A 152 3.60 45.27 -28.28
C GLU A 152 4.37 46.28 -27.40
N ASP A 153 5.70 46.13 -27.46
CA ASP A 153 6.71 47.17 -27.65
C ASP A 153 6.19 48.62 -27.72
N ILE A 154 6.21 49.33 -26.59
CA ILE A 154 6.18 50.80 -26.53
C ILE A 154 7.40 51.29 -25.74
N TYR A 155 8.60 51.05 -26.26
CA TYR A 155 9.82 51.77 -25.85
C TYR A 155 10.87 51.72 -26.97
N SER A 156 10.67 52.51 -28.02
CA SER A 156 11.74 52.96 -28.91
C SER A 156 11.21 54.03 -29.86
N ASP A 157 11.59 55.28 -29.60
CA ASP A 157 12.01 56.31 -30.57
C ASP A 157 11.96 57.66 -29.83
N ALA A 158 13.11 58.20 -29.41
CA ALA A 158 14.09 58.93 -30.23
C ALA A 158 13.63 60.38 -30.43
N ASP A 159 14.48 61.27 -29.91
CA ASP A 159 14.84 62.59 -30.41
C ASP A 159 13.71 63.55 -30.81
N GLU A 160 13.64 64.71 -30.14
CA GLU A 160 13.72 66.02 -30.82
C GLU A 160 13.70 67.20 -29.83
N GLU A 161 14.79 67.96 -29.88
CA GLU A 161 14.90 69.42 -29.80
C GLU A 161 14.71 70.16 -28.46
N GLU A 162 15.86 70.40 -27.81
CA GLU A 162 16.11 71.51 -26.90
C GLU A 162 16.13 72.85 -27.67
N GLU A 163 15.24 73.80 -27.35
CA GLU A 163 15.43 75.21 -27.69
C GLU A 163 16.02 76.00 -26.51
N PRO A 164 17.18 76.67 -26.67
CA PRO A 164 17.64 77.65 -25.69
C PRO A 164 17.26 79.09 -26.06
N LEU A 165 16.78 79.80 -25.04
CA LEU A 165 16.61 81.25 -24.94
C LEU A 165 17.88 82.03 -25.32
N VAL A 166 17.75 83.02 -26.21
CA VAL A 166 18.77 84.06 -26.46
C VAL A 166 18.20 85.46 -26.16
N THR A 167 18.94 86.18 -25.32
CA THR A 167 18.74 87.54 -24.81
C THR A 167 18.89 88.66 -25.86
N PRO A 168 18.33 89.88 -25.67
CA PRO A 168 18.60 91.05 -26.50
C PRO A 168 19.63 92.01 -25.85
N VAL A 169 20.72 92.35 -26.54
CA VAL A 169 21.66 93.42 -26.13
C VAL A 169 22.27 94.20 -27.32
N LYS A 170 22.07 95.54 -27.28
CA LYS A 170 22.87 96.68 -27.82
C LYS A 170 22.99 96.95 -29.34
N GLY A 171 22.51 98.15 -29.73
CA GLY A 171 23.40 99.32 -29.99
C GLY A 171 23.52 99.88 -31.42
N LYS A 172 23.18 101.18 -31.60
CA LYS A 172 23.80 102.26 -32.44
C LYS A 172 22.82 103.46 -32.52
N GLN A 173 23.07 104.63 -31.91
CA GLN A 173 23.93 105.80 -32.24
C GLN A 173 23.56 106.65 -33.50
N ILE A 174 23.09 107.88 -33.20
CA ILE A 174 23.48 109.24 -33.70
C ILE A 174 23.20 109.63 -35.18
N ASN A 175 22.37 110.68 -35.41
CA ASN A 175 22.79 111.95 -36.04
C ASN A 175 21.72 113.09 -36.01
N ASN A 176 22.23 114.32 -35.90
CA ASN A 176 21.64 115.66 -35.70
C ASN A 176 21.30 116.35 -37.07
N PRO A 177 21.17 117.69 -37.23
CA PRO A 177 20.20 118.72 -36.74
C PRO A 177 19.45 119.46 -37.88
N GLY A 178 18.53 120.40 -37.58
CA GLY A 178 17.96 121.34 -38.56
C GLY A 178 17.34 122.61 -37.95
N TYR A 179 17.94 123.77 -38.27
CA TYR A 179 17.68 125.17 -37.87
C TYR A 179 16.29 125.75 -38.23
N SER A 180 15.82 126.76 -37.48
CA SER A 180 15.44 128.10 -38.03
C SER A 180 15.25 129.18 -36.93
N ALA A 181 15.91 130.33 -37.12
CA ALA A 181 15.79 131.62 -36.40
C ALA A 181 14.41 132.29 -36.62
N GLY A 182 13.90 133.30 -35.89
CA GLY A 182 14.32 134.29 -34.87
C GLY A 182 13.08 135.21 -34.63
N PRO A 183 13.19 136.54 -34.39
CA PRO A 183 13.74 137.35 -33.29
C PRO A 183 12.62 137.72 -32.25
N ASP A 184 12.83 138.24 -31.04
CA ASP A 184 13.30 139.60 -30.67
C ASP A 184 13.58 139.61 -29.15
N GLU A 185 14.63 140.33 -28.75
CA GLU A 185 15.17 140.37 -27.40
C GLU A 185 14.40 141.32 -26.47
N SER A 186 13.86 140.79 -25.37
CA SER A 186 13.50 141.57 -24.17
C SER A 186 14.48 141.21 -23.05
N VAL A 187 15.15 142.20 -22.47
CA VAL A 187 16.19 142.03 -21.42
C VAL A 187 15.65 141.34 -20.15
N SER A 188 14.33 141.24 -19.99
CA SER A 188 13.69 140.43 -18.94
C SER A 188 13.77 138.92 -19.18
N GLU A 189 13.80 138.49 -20.46
CA GLU A 189 13.92 137.07 -20.83
C GLU A 189 15.34 136.53 -20.65
N LEU A 190 16.38 137.38 -20.62
CA LEU A 190 17.76 136.95 -20.40
C LEU A 190 18.02 136.54 -18.94
N TRP A 191 17.34 137.19 -17.98
CA TRP A 191 17.37 136.78 -16.58
C TRP A 191 16.54 135.53 -16.32
N GLU A 192 15.34 135.44 -16.92
CA GLU A 192 14.56 134.21 -16.87
C GLU A 192 15.28 133.06 -17.59
N LYS A 193 15.91 133.26 -18.75
CA LYS A 193 16.75 132.23 -19.41
C LYS A 193 17.98 131.86 -18.61
N GLY A 194 18.64 132.81 -17.95
CA GLY A 194 19.80 132.53 -17.11
C GLY A 194 19.45 131.66 -15.91
N ILE A 195 18.35 131.99 -15.22
CA ILE A 195 17.82 131.23 -14.08
C ILE A 195 17.23 129.89 -14.56
N LEU A 196 16.43 129.88 -15.62
CA LEU A 196 15.86 128.65 -16.19
C LEU A 196 16.96 127.73 -16.73
N SER A 197 18.03 128.25 -17.33
CA SER A 197 19.17 127.44 -17.77
C SER A 197 19.92 126.81 -16.60
N THR A 198 20.12 127.52 -15.50
CA THR A 198 20.77 126.95 -14.31
C THR A 198 19.85 125.97 -13.58
N VAL A 199 18.55 126.25 -13.50
CA VAL A 199 17.54 125.34 -12.95
C VAL A 199 17.40 124.10 -13.83
N ASP A 200 17.40 124.22 -15.16
CA ASP A 200 17.38 123.11 -16.12
C ASP A 200 18.67 122.29 -16.06
N ALA A 201 19.84 122.93 -15.90
CA ALA A 201 21.10 122.24 -15.68
C ALA A 201 21.09 121.47 -14.36
N LYS A 202 20.58 122.07 -13.27
CA LYS A 202 20.44 121.40 -11.96
C LYS A 202 19.37 120.31 -11.96
N LEU A 203 18.26 120.49 -12.67
CA LEU A 203 17.26 119.44 -12.92
C LEU A 203 17.83 118.32 -13.79
N GLY A 204 18.70 118.65 -14.75
CA GLY A 204 19.46 117.70 -15.55
C GLY A 204 20.43 116.87 -14.70
N GLU A 205 21.20 117.52 -13.83
CA GLU A 205 22.06 116.86 -12.83
C GLU A 205 21.23 116.00 -11.87
N MET A 206 20.10 116.51 -11.36
CA MET A 206 19.24 115.76 -10.43
C MET A 206 18.58 114.56 -11.11
N LYS A 207 18.16 114.68 -12.38
CA LYS A 207 17.69 113.55 -13.20
C LYS A 207 18.81 112.53 -13.46
N ARG A 208 20.03 112.99 -13.70
CA ARG A 208 21.19 112.12 -13.91
C ARG A 208 21.58 111.37 -12.64
N ILE A 209 21.66 112.06 -11.50
CA ILE A 209 21.90 111.45 -10.19
C ILE A 209 20.80 110.46 -9.86
N LYS A 210 19.52 110.79 -10.15
CA LYS A 210 18.42 109.84 -9.97
C LYS A 210 18.59 108.61 -10.85
N ALA A 211 18.92 108.77 -12.13
CA ALA A 211 19.14 107.65 -13.05
C ALA A 211 20.36 106.79 -12.63
N GLU A 212 21.45 107.41 -12.17
CA GLU A 212 22.63 106.71 -11.66
C GLU A 212 22.32 105.97 -10.35
N LEU A 213 21.52 106.57 -9.45
CA LEU A 213 21.07 105.94 -8.21
C LEU A 213 20.13 104.76 -8.48
N ASP A 214 19.16 104.94 -9.38
CA ASP A 214 18.22 103.89 -9.80
C ASP A 214 18.99 102.72 -10.43
N ALA A 215 20.01 102.99 -11.27
CA ALA A 215 20.87 101.96 -11.85
C ALA A 215 21.70 101.19 -10.81
N VAL A 216 22.27 101.89 -9.81
CA VAL A 216 23.02 101.24 -8.71
C VAL A 216 22.08 100.42 -7.80
N LEU A 217 20.88 100.93 -7.53
CA LEU A 217 19.87 100.21 -6.76
C LEU A 217 19.41 98.96 -7.52
N GLU A 218 19.12 99.08 -8.81
CA GLU A 218 18.71 97.95 -9.65
C GLU A 218 19.84 96.91 -9.77
N GLN A 219 21.10 97.34 -9.92
CA GLN A 219 22.25 96.45 -9.87
C GLN A 219 22.32 95.71 -8.53
N LYS A 220 22.27 96.42 -7.39
CA LYS A 220 22.33 95.78 -6.06
C LYS A 220 21.13 94.87 -5.77
N ILE A 221 19.94 95.24 -6.23
CA ILE A 221 18.74 94.40 -6.12
C ILE A 221 18.95 93.14 -6.96
N SER A 222 19.41 93.25 -8.21
CA SER A 222 19.66 92.09 -9.06
C SER A 222 20.74 91.16 -8.51
N GLU A 223 21.84 91.70 -7.95
CA GLU A 223 22.89 90.92 -7.29
C GLU A 223 22.36 90.19 -6.04
N LYS A 224 21.55 90.86 -5.22
CA LYS A 224 20.92 90.23 -4.05
C LYS A 224 19.89 89.17 -4.44
N VAL A 225 19.07 89.43 -5.45
CA VAL A 225 18.10 88.45 -5.98
C VAL A 225 18.82 87.24 -6.58
N ALA A 226 19.94 87.43 -7.28
CA ALA A 226 20.76 86.33 -7.79
C ALA A 226 21.38 85.49 -6.67
N LEU A 227 21.88 86.12 -5.61
CA LEU A 227 22.42 85.41 -4.43
C LEU A 227 21.34 84.62 -3.69
N GLU A 228 20.15 85.21 -3.47
CA GLU A 228 19.03 84.50 -2.84
C GLU A 228 18.48 83.39 -3.74
N SER A 229 18.40 83.60 -5.06
CA SER A 229 18.00 82.55 -6.01
C SER A 229 18.98 81.36 -5.97
N LYS A 230 20.28 81.63 -5.92
CA LYS A 230 21.32 80.58 -5.80
C LYS A 230 21.23 79.83 -4.47
N LYS A 231 20.88 80.49 -3.36
CA LYS A 231 20.63 79.81 -2.08
C LYS A 231 19.40 78.91 -2.15
N VAL A 232 18.31 79.40 -2.75
CA VAL A 232 17.09 78.60 -2.95
C VAL A 232 17.37 77.40 -3.84
N GLU A 233 18.13 77.57 -4.91
CA GLU A 233 18.57 76.48 -5.80
C GLU A 233 19.38 75.42 -5.04
N ILE A 234 20.40 75.82 -4.26
CA ILE A 234 21.21 74.90 -3.44
C ILE A 234 20.34 74.17 -2.39
N LEU A 235 19.37 74.86 -1.77
CA LEU A 235 18.44 74.24 -0.83
C LEU A 235 17.53 73.22 -1.52
N LEU A 236 17.01 73.55 -2.71
CA LEU A 236 16.17 72.64 -3.49
C LEU A 236 16.96 71.42 -3.96
N ASP A 237 18.20 71.61 -4.41
CA ASP A 237 19.09 70.50 -4.81
C ASP A 237 19.48 69.63 -3.62
N SER A 238 19.77 70.23 -2.46
CA SER A 238 20.02 69.47 -1.23
C SER A 238 18.77 68.69 -0.79
N GLN A 239 17.57 69.27 -0.89
CA GLN A 239 16.33 68.58 -0.57
C GLN A 239 16.06 67.45 -1.56
N ARG A 240 16.22 67.68 -2.86
CA ARG A 240 16.12 66.66 -3.90
C ARG A 240 17.08 65.52 -3.63
N ALA A 241 18.36 65.80 -3.40
CA ALA A 241 19.37 64.79 -3.08
C ALA A 241 19.03 63.99 -1.81
N LEU A 242 18.53 64.64 -0.75
CA LEU A 242 18.09 63.94 0.46
C LEU A 242 16.87 63.05 0.22
N PHE A 243 15.89 63.50 -0.57
CA PHE A 243 14.74 62.69 -0.92
C PHE A 243 15.13 61.49 -1.78
N THR A 244 15.97 61.68 -2.79
CA THR A 244 16.48 60.58 -3.63
C THR A 244 17.24 59.57 -2.77
N ASN A 245 18.17 60.02 -1.92
CA ASN A 245 18.90 59.14 -1.01
C ASN A 245 17.99 58.40 -0.01
N LYS A 246 16.91 59.05 0.47
CA LYS A 246 15.93 58.42 1.36
C LYS A 246 15.11 57.36 0.62
N ILE A 247 14.71 57.64 -0.61
CA ILE A 247 14.00 56.68 -1.49
C ILE A 247 14.92 55.49 -1.76
N ASP A 248 16.17 55.73 -2.15
CA ASP A 248 17.15 54.69 -2.43
C ASP A 248 17.43 53.83 -1.19
N ALA A 249 17.59 54.43 -0.01
CA ALA A 249 17.77 53.70 1.24
C ALA A 249 16.54 52.85 1.61
N HIS A 250 15.32 53.37 1.38
CA HIS A 250 14.09 52.59 1.60
C HIS A 250 13.92 51.46 0.59
N LEU A 251 14.28 51.69 -0.67
CA LEU A 251 14.28 50.66 -1.72
C LEU A 251 15.33 49.59 -1.44
N GLU A 252 16.54 49.97 -1.01
CA GLU A 252 17.59 49.04 -0.60
C GLU A 252 17.15 48.22 0.61
N ALA A 253 16.52 48.83 1.61
CA ALA A 253 16.00 48.12 2.78
C ALA A 253 14.88 47.13 2.41
N ARG A 254 13.90 47.55 1.60
CA ARG A 254 12.82 46.70 1.08
C ARG A 254 13.34 45.57 0.20
N SER A 255 14.30 45.87 -0.67
CA SER A 255 14.95 44.88 -1.53
C SER A 255 15.65 43.81 -0.70
N ASN A 256 16.40 44.20 0.33
CA ASN A 256 17.05 43.27 1.26
C ASN A 256 16.05 42.44 2.07
N GLU A 257 14.90 43.00 2.47
CA GLU A 257 13.83 42.26 3.14
C GLU A 257 13.21 41.22 2.20
N VAL A 258 12.88 41.61 0.97
CA VAL A 258 12.36 40.68 -0.05
C VAL A 258 13.39 39.58 -0.34
N MET A 259 14.67 39.92 -0.48
CA MET A 259 15.73 38.94 -0.71
C MET A 259 15.83 37.94 0.45
N LYS A 260 15.74 38.39 1.72
CA LYS A 260 15.70 37.48 2.88
C LYS A 260 14.49 36.57 2.88
N VAL A 261 13.31 37.06 2.50
CA VAL A 261 12.09 36.24 2.40
C VAL A 261 12.21 35.21 1.27
N VAL A 262 12.77 35.60 0.13
CA VAL A 262 13.02 34.71 -1.01
C VAL A 262 14.04 33.64 -0.63
N GLU A 263 15.15 34.01 0.01
CA GLU A 263 16.16 33.05 0.49
C GLU A 263 15.60 32.08 1.55
N ALA A 264 14.81 32.58 2.50
CA ALA A 264 14.15 31.74 3.50
C ALA A 264 13.20 30.73 2.82
N ARG A 265 12.40 31.18 1.86
CA ARG A 265 11.46 30.33 1.13
C ARG A 265 12.17 29.35 0.18
N ALA A 266 13.29 29.74 -0.40
CA ALA A 266 14.13 28.84 -1.20
C ALA A 266 14.73 27.72 -0.33
N ARG A 267 15.19 28.04 0.89
CA ARG A 267 15.65 27.03 1.86
C ARG A 267 14.53 26.09 2.30
N GLU A 268 13.35 26.63 2.62
CA GLU A 268 12.19 25.79 2.95
C GLU A 268 11.81 24.84 1.79
N MET A 269 11.84 25.34 0.55
CA MET A 269 11.57 24.52 -0.64
C MET A 269 12.63 23.42 -0.83
N GLN A 270 13.89 23.72 -0.56
CA GLN A 270 14.98 22.75 -0.59
C GLN A 270 14.82 21.67 0.52
N ASP A 271 14.42 22.07 1.72
CA ASP A 271 14.11 21.13 2.81
C ASP A 271 12.91 20.25 2.50
N ILE A 272 11.87 20.80 1.86
CA ILE A 272 10.72 20.02 1.39
C ILE A 272 11.18 19.04 0.29
N HIS A 273 12.00 19.49 -0.66
CA HIS A 273 12.51 18.64 -1.73
C HIS A 273 13.31 17.44 -1.18
N THR A 274 14.20 17.68 -0.22
CA THR A 274 14.97 16.60 0.42
C THR A 274 14.10 15.63 1.20
N LYS A 275 13.07 16.13 1.92
CA LYS A 275 12.07 15.27 2.60
C LYS A 275 11.27 14.42 1.61
N VAL A 276 10.77 15.01 0.53
CA VAL A 276 10.03 14.30 -0.52
C VAL A 276 10.90 13.26 -1.20
N GLN A 277 12.18 13.58 -1.47
CA GLN A 277 13.12 12.63 -2.06
C GLN A 277 13.43 11.45 -1.12
N ALA A 278 13.54 11.70 0.19
CA ALA A 278 13.71 10.65 1.19
C ALA A 278 12.46 9.74 1.31
N GLU A 279 11.26 10.32 1.31
CA GLU A 279 10.00 9.56 1.30
C GLU A 279 9.83 8.76 0.01
N LEU A 280 10.20 9.34 -1.14
CA LEU A 280 10.18 8.63 -2.42
C LEU A 280 11.13 7.42 -2.41
N ALA A 281 12.33 7.58 -1.86
CA ALA A 281 13.28 6.47 -1.70
C ALA A 281 12.72 5.38 -0.76
N LYS A 282 12.03 5.76 0.32
CA LYS A 282 11.36 4.83 1.23
C LYS A 282 10.25 4.04 0.52
N VAL A 283 9.36 4.73 -0.20
CA VAL A 283 8.28 4.11 -0.98
C VAL A 283 8.82 3.17 -2.06
N GLN A 284 9.92 3.56 -2.73
CA GLN A 284 10.59 2.68 -3.69
C GLN A 284 11.20 1.44 -3.02
N GLY A 285 11.75 1.58 -1.82
CA GLY A 285 12.21 0.47 -0.99
C GLY A 285 11.08 -0.49 -0.61
N GLU A 286 9.96 0.02 -0.13
CA GLU A 286 8.77 -0.77 0.20
C GLU A 286 8.20 -1.47 -1.04
N LYS A 287 8.21 -0.82 -2.21
CA LYS A 287 7.78 -1.45 -3.47
C LYS A 287 8.69 -2.62 -3.85
N LYS A 288 10.01 -2.48 -3.72
CA LYS A 288 10.97 -3.57 -3.96
C LYS A 288 10.74 -4.72 -3.00
N PHE A 289 10.62 -4.42 -1.70
CA PHE A 289 10.32 -5.41 -0.67
C PHE A 289 9.00 -6.17 -0.94
N ASN A 290 7.92 -5.46 -1.29
CA ASN A 290 6.65 -6.10 -1.65
C ASN A 290 6.77 -6.97 -2.90
N THR A 291 7.58 -6.58 -3.87
CA THR A 291 7.82 -7.39 -5.08
C THR A 291 8.59 -8.67 -4.74
N GLU A 292 9.61 -8.58 -3.89
CA GLU A 292 10.35 -9.74 -3.39
C GLU A 292 9.45 -10.68 -2.57
N LEU A 293 8.56 -10.12 -1.73
CA LEU A 293 7.60 -10.89 -0.94
C LEU A 293 6.58 -11.61 -1.83
N LEU A 294 6.06 -10.94 -2.86
CA LEU A 294 5.18 -11.58 -3.86
C LEU A 294 5.89 -12.69 -4.64
N ASN A 295 7.14 -12.48 -5.03
CA ASN A 295 7.93 -13.52 -5.70
C ASN A 295 8.16 -14.72 -4.78
N SER A 296 8.51 -14.50 -3.51
CA SER A 296 8.66 -15.56 -2.53
C SER A 296 7.34 -16.31 -2.26
N LEU A 297 6.21 -15.61 -2.20
CA LEU A 297 4.90 -16.24 -2.08
C LEU A 297 4.56 -17.11 -3.30
N ASN A 298 4.85 -16.62 -4.52
CA ASN A 298 4.65 -17.38 -5.74
C ASN A 298 5.55 -18.63 -5.80
N GLU A 299 6.81 -18.54 -5.38
CA GLU A 299 7.70 -19.70 -5.27
C GLU A 299 7.19 -20.73 -4.26
N ARG A 300 6.70 -20.27 -3.09
CA ARG A 300 6.09 -21.16 -2.09
C ARG A 300 4.80 -21.79 -2.59
N LEU A 301 3.98 -21.07 -3.34
CA LEU A 301 2.75 -21.57 -3.94
C LEU A 301 3.05 -22.65 -4.99
N ALA A 302 4.04 -22.40 -5.85
CA ALA A 302 4.53 -23.41 -6.80
C ALA A 302 5.11 -24.65 -6.10
N GLY A 303 5.85 -24.45 -4.99
CA GLY A 303 6.34 -25.54 -4.15
C GLY A 303 5.21 -26.35 -3.51
N LEU A 304 4.14 -25.69 -3.05
CA LEU A 304 2.96 -26.34 -2.48
C LEU A 304 2.20 -27.17 -3.52
N ASP A 305 2.07 -26.67 -4.75
CA ASP A 305 1.48 -27.43 -5.86
C ASP A 305 2.33 -28.64 -6.25
N ALA A 306 3.67 -28.53 -6.18
CA ALA A 306 4.56 -29.68 -6.38
C ALA A 306 4.38 -30.74 -5.28
N VAL A 307 4.32 -30.33 -4.00
CA VAL A 307 4.07 -31.23 -2.87
C VAL A 307 2.68 -31.88 -2.98
N LYS A 308 1.64 -31.11 -3.35
CA LYS A 308 0.29 -31.63 -3.59
C LYS A 308 0.30 -32.68 -4.71
N SER A 309 0.98 -32.40 -5.81
CA SER A 309 1.10 -33.32 -6.95
C SER A 309 1.85 -34.59 -6.56
N GLN A 310 2.93 -34.46 -5.78
CA GLN A 310 3.65 -35.59 -5.22
C GLN A 310 2.76 -36.42 -4.29
N MET A 311 2.02 -35.79 -3.38
CA MET A 311 1.12 -36.49 -2.46
C MET A 311 -0.01 -37.22 -3.21
N ILE A 312 -0.58 -36.62 -4.26
CA ILE A 312 -1.56 -37.27 -5.13
C ILE A 312 -0.93 -38.49 -5.84
N SER A 313 0.29 -38.35 -6.36
CA SER A 313 1.02 -39.43 -7.03
C SER A 313 1.34 -40.59 -6.07
N GLU A 314 1.83 -40.29 -4.86
CA GLU A 314 2.14 -41.28 -3.83
C GLU A 314 0.87 -41.97 -3.32
N THR A 315 -0.21 -41.21 -3.12
CA THR A 315 -1.51 -41.76 -2.71
C THR A 315 -2.09 -42.67 -3.79
N ASN A 316 -2.08 -42.23 -5.06
CA ASN A 316 -2.53 -43.06 -6.19
C ASN A 316 -1.66 -44.31 -6.36
N GLY A 317 -0.35 -44.19 -6.18
CA GLY A 317 0.57 -45.33 -6.20
C GLY A 317 0.31 -46.33 -5.08
N SER A 318 0.03 -45.83 -3.87
CA SER A 318 -0.34 -46.67 -2.72
C SER A 318 -1.69 -47.36 -2.93
N ILE A 319 -2.69 -46.64 -3.46
CA ILE A 319 -4.01 -47.20 -3.81
C ILE A 319 -3.85 -48.29 -4.88
N MET A 320 -3.13 -48.04 -5.96
CA MET A 320 -2.85 -49.06 -6.99
C MET A 320 -2.10 -50.26 -6.42
N GLY A 321 -1.14 -50.03 -5.53
CA GLY A 321 -0.42 -51.10 -4.83
C GLY A 321 -1.34 -51.93 -3.93
N MET A 322 -2.25 -51.29 -3.21
CA MET A 322 -3.27 -51.97 -2.41
C MET A 322 -4.27 -52.74 -3.27
N GLU A 323 -4.75 -52.16 -4.37
CA GLU A 323 -5.65 -52.84 -5.32
C GLU A 323 -4.98 -54.07 -5.94
N SER A 324 -3.69 -53.97 -6.31
CA SER A 324 -2.93 -55.12 -6.81
C SER A 324 -2.80 -56.22 -5.77
N LYS A 325 -2.41 -55.88 -4.54
CA LYS A 325 -2.30 -56.85 -3.42
C LYS A 325 -3.66 -57.48 -3.08
N PHE A 326 -4.72 -56.67 -3.08
CA PHE A 326 -6.08 -57.15 -2.85
C PHE A 326 -6.54 -58.08 -3.98
N GLY A 327 -6.23 -57.75 -5.24
CA GLY A 327 -6.48 -58.61 -6.39
C GLY A 327 -5.74 -59.95 -6.32
N GLU A 328 -4.48 -59.95 -5.89
CA GLU A 328 -3.71 -61.17 -5.64
C GLU A 328 -4.31 -62.01 -4.50
N PHE A 329 -4.70 -61.36 -3.40
CA PHE A 329 -5.39 -62.00 -2.30
C PHE A 329 -6.69 -62.67 -2.76
N MET A 330 -7.53 -61.96 -3.52
CA MET A 330 -8.79 -62.50 -4.04
C MET A 330 -8.56 -63.70 -4.98
N ARG A 331 -7.57 -63.64 -5.88
CA ARG A 331 -7.21 -64.78 -6.75
C ARG A 331 -6.69 -65.98 -5.95
N ASN A 332 -5.92 -65.74 -4.90
CA ASN A 332 -5.45 -66.82 -4.02
C ASN A 332 -6.58 -67.43 -3.21
N ALA A 333 -7.53 -66.61 -2.72
CA ALA A 333 -8.73 -67.08 -2.04
C ALA A 333 -9.61 -67.91 -2.97
N GLU A 334 -9.82 -67.46 -4.23
CA GLU A 334 -10.53 -68.23 -5.26
C GLU A 334 -9.84 -69.56 -5.55
N ARG A 335 -8.50 -69.57 -5.67
CA ARG A 335 -7.73 -70.81 -5.87
C ARG A 335 -7.88 -71.77 -4.69
N SER A 336 -7.71 -71.28 -3.45
CA SER A 336 -7.88 -72.09 -2.24
C SER A 336 -9.29 -72.67 -2.15
N ARG A 337 -10.30 -71.86 -2.48
CA ARG A 337 -11.68 -72.32 -2.50
C ARG A 337 -11.90 -73.41 -3.55
N GLY A 338 -11.34 -73.26 -4.75
CA GLY A 338 -11.37 -74.32 -5.77
C GLY A 338 -10.70 -75.60 -5.31
N GLU A 339 -9.54 -75.51 -4.64
CA GLU A 339 -8.86 -76.68 -4.07
C GLU A 339 -9.70 -77.37 -2.97
N ASP A 340 -10.40 -76.59 -2.14
CA ASP A 340 -11.26 -77.14 -1.10
C ASP A 340 -12.56 -77.73 -1.67
N GLU A 341 -13.14 -77.14 -2.72
CA GLU A 341 -14.23 -77.73 -3.49
C GLU A 341 -13.80 -79.06 -4.14
N ASP A 342 -12.59 -79.14 -4.68
CA ASP A 342 -12.02 -80.38 -5.22
C ASP A 342 -11.80 -81.45 -4.13
N LYS A 343 -11.27 -81.07 -2.96
CA LYS A 343 -11.13 -81.98 -1.81
C LYS A 343 -12.49 -82.48 -1.34
N LEU A 344 -13.49 -81.60 -1.25
CA LEU A 344 -14.85 -81.96 -0.87
C LEU A 344 -15.44 -82.95 -1.87
N ASN A 345 -15.31 -82.70 -3.18
CA ASN A 345 -15.78 -83.61 -4.21
C ASN A 345 -15.10 -84.98 -4.14
N ARG A 346 -13.78 -85.03 -3.89
CA ARG A 346 -13.08 -86.31 -3.68
C ARG A 346 -13.55 -87.03 -2.42
N ALA A 347 -13.78 -86.30 -1.32
CA ALA A 347 -14.29 -86.87 -0.08
C ALA A 347 -15.71 -87.42 -0.26
N LEU A 348 -16.57 -86.71 -0.98
CA LEU A 348 -17.92 -87.18 -1.32
C LEU A 348 -17.88 -88.43 -2.21
N GLN A 349 -17.02 -88.48 -3.23
CA GLN A 349 -16.83 -89.68 -4.05
C GLN A 349 -16.28 -90.87 -3.25
N LEU A 350 -15.35 -90.62 -2.33
CA LEU A 350 -14.84 -91.66 -1.44
C LEU A 350 -15.95 -92.18 -0.52
N HIS A 351 -16.76 -91.28 0.04
CA HIS A 351 -17.91 -91.64 0.85
C HIS A 351 -18.91 -92.48 0.06
N GLU A 352 -19.24 -92.09 -1.16
CA GLU A 352 -20.10 -92.85 -2.08
C GLU A 352 -19.56 -94.27 -2.28
N LYS A 353 -18.27 -94.42 -2.61
CA LYS A 353 -17.61 -95.73 -2.75
C LYS A 353 -17.64 -96.57 -1.47
N ILE A 354 -17.42 -95.96 -0.31
CA ILE A 354 -17.49 -96.67 0.97
C ILE A 354 -18.93 -97.12 1.24
N THR A 355 -19.92 -96.27 1.00
CA THR A 355 -21.34 -96.62 1.17
C THR A 355 -21.79 -97.72 0.19
N GLU A 356 -21.33 -97.68 -1.06
CA GLU A 356 -21.58 -98.76 -2.02
C GLU A 356 -20.92 -100.07 -1.60
N GLY A 357 -19.65 -100.03 -1.17
CA GLY A 357 -18.92 -101.21 -0.69
C GLY A 357 -19.59 -101.85 0.53
N THR A 358 -19.99 -101.04 1.51
CA THR A 358 -20.70 -101.54 2.70
C THR A 358 -22.09 -102.08 2.38
N LEU A 359 -22.82 -101.49 1.43
CA LEU A 359 -24.09 -102.03 0.94
C LEU A 359 -23.92 -103.37 0.23
N GLU A 360 -22.87 -103.51 -0.58
CA GLU A 360 -22.59 -104.76 -1.29
C GLU A 360 -22.16 -105.87 -0.32
N ASP A 361 -21.31 -105.56 0.66
CA ASP A 361 -20.94 -106.49 1.74
C ASP A 361 -22.18 -106.94 2.54
N LEU A 362 -23.09 -106.02 2.86
CA LEU A 362 -24.36 -106.34 3.53
C LEU A 362 -25.23 -107.26 2.65
N ARG A 363 -25.33 -106.99 1.34
CA ARG A 363 -26.07 -107.85 0.40
C ARG A 363 -25.49 -109.25 0.31
N GLN A 364 -24.16 -109.37 0.23
CA GLN A 364 -23.49 -110.66 0.24
C GLN A 364 -23.75 -111.42 1.53
N LYS A 365 -23.66 -110.75 2.69
CA LYS A 365 -23.91 -111.37 3.99
C LYS A 365 -25.37 -111.78 4.20
N ILE A 366 -26.32 -110.98 3.72
CA ILE A 366 -27.75 -111.37 3.70
C ILE A 366 -27.96 -112.59 2.82
N SER A 367 -27.32 -112.63 1.65
CA SER A 367 -27.42 -113.76 0.72
C SER A 367 -26.80 -115.03 1.28
N SER A 368 -25.65 -114.93 1.96
CA SER A 368 -25.02 -116.08 2.61
C SER A 368 -25.87 -116.61 3.77
N MET A 369 -26.41 -115.73 4.62
CA MET A 369 -27.31 -116.12 5.70
C MET A 369 -28.59 -116.77 5.16
N ARG A 370 -29.13 -116.26 4.05
CA ARG A 370 -30.31 -116.84 3.40
C ARG A 370 -30.03 -118.26 2.89
N LEU A 371 -28.90 -118.46 2.21
CA LEU A 371 -28.49 -119.78 1.70
C LEU A 371 -28.27 -120.78 2.84
N GLU A 372 -27.58 -120.37 3.90
CA GLU A 372 -27.34 -121.20 5.08
C GLU A 372 -28.67 -121.61 5.75
N LYS A 373 -29.64 -120.68 5.84
CA LYS A 373 -30.97 -120.98 6.38
C LYS A 373 -31.82 -121.86 5.47
N GLU A 374 -31.74 -121.68 4.15
CA GLU A 374 -32.40 -122.58 3.19
C GLU A 374 -31.83 -124.00 3.29
N GLN A 375 -30.52 -124.17 3.46
CA GLN A 375 -29.88 -125.47 3.70
C GLN A 375 -30.31 -126.09 5.03
N GLU A 376 -30.33 -125.31 6.12
CA GLU A 376 -30.78 -125.78 7.43
C GLU A 376 -32.26 -126.24 7.39
N LEU A 377 -33.12 -125.47 6.74
CA LEU A 377 -34.53 -125.83 6.54
C LEU A 377 -34.68 -127.06 5.65
N GLY A 378 -33.91 -127.16 4.57
CA GLY A 378 -33.88 -128.33 3.69
C GLY A 378 -33.50 -129.61 4.44
N ALA A 379 -32.47 -129.56 5.28
CA ALA A 379 -32.03 -130.67 6.12
C ALA A 379 -33.12 -131.09 7.13
N ARG A 380 -33.80 -130.11 7.74
CA ARG A 380 -34.93 -130.38 8.64
C ARG A 380 -36.12 -131.03 7.92
N VAL A 381 -36.44 -130.58 6.71
CA VAL A 381 -37.53 -131.15 5.90
C VAL A 381 -37.20 -132.56 5.45
N GLN A 382 -35.98 -132.83 5.00
CA GLN A 382 -35.53 -134.19 4.65
C GLN A 382 -35.53 -135.13 5.86
N SER A 383 -35.09 -134.65 7.02
CA SER A 383 -35.16 -135.43 8.27
C SER A 383 -36.60 -135.80 8.64
N LYS A 384 -37.56 -134.89 8.43
CA LYS A 384 -38.99 -135.16 8.65
C LYS A 384 -39.61 -136.07 7.60
N LEU A 385 -39.19 -135.98 6.34
CA LEU A 385 -39.60 -136.91 5.27
C LEU A 385 -39.13 -138.34 5.56
N ALA A 386 -37.89 -138.51 6.00
CA ALA A 386 -37.36 -139.81 6.41
C ALA A 386 -38.14 -140.44 7.58
N GLN A 387 -38.60 -139.60 8.53
CA GLN A 387 -39.48 -140.06 9.62
C GLN A 387 -40.87 -140.48 9.12
N LEU A 388 -41.39 -139.81 8.09
CA LEU A 388 -42.67 -140.14 7.45
C LEU A 388 -42.60 -141.45 6.65
N ASP A 389 -41.50 -141.69 5.92
CA ASP A 389 -41.29 -142.96 5.18
C ASP A 389 -41.19 -144.15 6.14
N GLN A 390 -40.55 -143.96 7.30
CA GLN A 390 -40.45 -144.97 8.35
C GLN A 390 -41.82 -145.29 8.99
N LEU A 391 -42.70 -144.30 9.10
CA LEU A 391 -44.09 -144.45 9.55
C LEU A 391 -44.98 -145.15 8.50
N THR A 392 -44.66 -145.01 7.22
CA THR A 392 -45.43 -145.60 6.11
C THR A 392 -45.16 -147.11 5.96
N ALA A 393 -43.99 -147.60 6.41
CA ALA A 393 -43.60 -149.01 6.37
C ALA A 393 -44.24 -149.91 7.46
N GLN A 394 -44.97 -149.35 8.44
CA GLN A 394 -45.52 -150.11 9.58
C GLN A 394 -47.06 -150.05 9.69
N VAL A 395 -47.81 -150.22 8.60
CA VAL A 395 -49.29 -150.16 8.65
C VAL A 395 -49.99 -151.39 8.07
N ASP A 396 -50.30 -152.33 8.98
CA ASP A 396 -51.22 -153.47 8.84
C ASP A 396 -52.65 -153.06 9.35
N PRO A 397 -53.77 -153.47 8.73
CA PRO A 397 -55.09 -152.79 8.84
C PRO A 397 -55.88 -152.91 10.15
N LYS A 398 -55.34 -153.45 11.25
CA LYS A 398 -56.10 -153.68 12.50
C LYS A 398 -55.74 -152.79 13.69
N GLY A 399 -54.87 -151.79 13.51
CA GLY A 399 -54.46 -150.83 14.56
C GLY A 399 -55.13 -149.44 14.47
N ILE A 400 -56.19 -149.27 13.69
CA ILE A 400 -56.77 -147.93 13.38
C ILE A 400 -57.45 -147.30 14.61
N THR A 401 -57.98 -148.10 15.55
CA THR A 401 -58.66 -147.61 16.76
C THR A 401 -57.68 -147.09 17.83
N ASP A 402 -56.54 -147.74 18.04
CA ASP A 402 -55.50 -147.24 18.97
C ASP A 402 -54.75 -146.04 18.38
N ARG A 403 -54.64 -146.00 17.04
CA ARG A 403 -54.03 -144.86 16.33
C ARG A 403 -54.82 -143.57 16.47
N LEU A 404 -56.15 -143.65 16.58
CA LEU A 404 -57.01 -142.48 16.76
C LEU A 404 -56.83 -141.83 18.14
N ALA A 405 -56.51 -142.62 19.17
CA ALA A 405 -56.10 -142.12 20.48
C ALA A 405 -54.68 -141.53 20.44
N SER A 406 -53.72 -142.20 19.78
CA SER A 406 -52.36 -141.68 19.62
C SER A 406 -52.28 -140.39 18.78
N LEU A 407 -53.19 -140.21 17.82
CA LEU A 407 -53.30 -139.01 17.00
C LEU A 407 -53.79 -137.80 17.81
N LYS A 408 -54.72 -137.99 18.75
CA LYS A 408 -55.12 -136.93 19.70
C LYS A 408 -53.99 -136.52 20.64
N GLU A 409 -53.15 -137.46 21.04
CA GLU A 409 -52.00 -137.18 21.89
C GLU A 409 -50.86 -136.51 21.11
N LEU A 410 -50.64 -136.90 19.85
CA LEU A 410 -49.75 -136.22 18.91
C LEU A 410 -50.21 -134.79 18.58
N GLU A 411 -51.52 -134.57 18.46
CA GLU A 411 -52.11 -133.24 18.28
C GLU A 411 -51.87 -132.35 19.52
N GLN A 412 -52.01 -132.89 20.73
CA GLN A 412 -51.63 -132.16 21.96
C GLN A 412 -50.13 -131.87 22.04
N GLN A 413 -49.26 -132.80 21.62
CA GLN A 413 -47.81 -132.57 21.56
C GLN A 413 -47.44 -131.53 20.50
N LEU A 414 -48.10 -131.52 19.35
CA LEU A 414 -47.91 -130.51 18.30
C LEU A 414 -48.39 -129.13 18.78
N MET A 415 -49.49 -129.04 19.52
CA MET A 415 -49.94 -127.79 20.13
C MET A 415 -48.96 -127.27 21.20
N ARG A 416 -48.33 -128.15 21.98
CA ARG A 416 -47.27 -127.76 22.93
C ARG A 416 -46.01 -127.28 22.20
N ARG A 417 -45.56 -128.00 21.17
CA ARG A 417 -44.41 -127.59 20.35
C ARG A 417 -44.67 -126.31 19.55
N GLY A 418 -45.90 -126.10 19.06
CA GLY A 418 -46.30 -124.85 18.40
C GLY A 418 -46.14 -123.66 19.33
N LYS A 419 -46.65 -123.76 20.57
CA LYS A 419 -46.46 -122.73 21.60
C LYS A 419 -44.99 -122.51 21.97
N GLU A 420 -44.20 -123.57 22.01
CA GLU A 420 -42.76 -123.48 22.29
C GLU A 420 -41.98 -122.79 21.16
N ILE A 421 -42.34 -123.07 19.89
CA ILE A 421 -41.77 -122.38 18.73
C ILE A 421 -42.18 -120.91 18.71
N ASP A 422 -43.44 -120.59 19.00
CA ASP A 422 -43.91 -119.20 19.09
C ASP A 422 -43.17 -118.42 20.18
N LEU A 423 -42.89 -119.05 21.32
CA LEU A 423 -42.05 -118.48 22.39
C LEU A 423 -40.61 -118.25 21.91
N GLN A 424 -39.99 -119.22 21.24
CA GLN A 424 -38.64 -119.06 20.69
C GLN A 424 -38.56 -117.95 19.63
N VAL A 425 -39.59 -117.81 18.79
CA VAL A 425 -39.66 -116.72 17.80
C VAL A 425 -39.82 -115.36 18.48
N LEU A 426 -40.62 -115.28 19.55
CA LEU A 426 -40.77 -114.06 20.34
C LEU A 426 -39.48 -113.65 21.05
N ASP A 427 -38.78 -114.61 21.66
CA ASP A 427 -37.49 -114.36 22.32
C ASP A 427 -36.45 -113.90 21.30
N LYS A 428 -36.37 -114.55 20.14
CA LYS A 428 -35.43 -114.16 19.09
C LYS A 428 -35.77 -112.81 18.44
N LYS A 429 -37.05 -112.47 18.34
CA LYS A 429 -37.50 -111.12 17.94
C LYS A 429 -37.14 -110.06 18.99
N ARG A 430 -37.17 -110.41 20.28
CA ARG A 430 -36.74 -109.52 21.37
C ARG A 430 -35.23 -109.31 21.31
N GLU A 431 -34.43 -110.37 21.21
CA GLU A 431 -32.97 -110.29 21.04
C GLU A 431 -32.57 -109.43 19.83
N MET A 432 -33.24 -109.62 18.69
CA MET A 432 -32.97 -108.84 17.48
C MET A 432 -33.36 -107.36 17.66
N ARG A 433 -34.43 -107.07 18.40
CA ARG A 433 -34.82 -105.69 18.73
C ARG A 433 -33.79 -105.04 19.64
N ASP A 434 -33.36 -105.74 20.68
CA ASP A 434 -32.36 -105.25 21.63
C ASP A 434 -31.01 -105.00 20.94
N TYR A 435 -30.63 -105.83 19.96
CA TYR A 435 -29.45 -105.61 19.12
C TYR A 435 -29.59 -104.39 18.19
N ILE A 436 -30.76 -104.18 17.58
CA ILE A 436 -31.01 -103.00 16.75
C ILE A 436 -30.96 -101.72 17.61
N ASP A 437 -31.57 -101.76 18.79
CA ASP A 437 -31.59 -100.62 19.72
C ASP A 437 -30.19 -100.29 20.25
N SER A 438 -29.33 -101.30 20.51
CA SER A 438 -27.93 -101.07 20.88
C SER A 438 -27.13 -100.44 19.75
N LEU A 439 -27.31 -100.90 18.51
CA LEU A 439 -26.66 -100.33 17.32
C LEU A 439 -27.05 -98.86 17.10
N PHE A 440 -28.33 -98.52 17.31
CA PHE A 440 -28.79 -97.13 17.24
C PHE A 440 -28.24 -96.25 18.37
N GLN A 441 -28.06 -96.81 19.57
CA GLN A 441 -27.44 -96.07 20.68
C GLN A 441 -25.96 -95.77 20.40
N ASP A 442 -25.22 -96.72 19.83
CA ASP A 442 -23.82 -96.51 19.50
C ASP A 442 -23.66 -95.49 18.37
N MET A 443 -24.48 -95.56 17.30
CA MET A 443 -24.48 -94.51 16.27
C MET A 443 -24.82 -93.12 16.83
N ARG A 444 -25.76 -93.02 17.79
CA ARG A 444 -26.06 -91.74 18.44
C ARG A 444 -24.89 -91.21 19.26
N ARG A 445 -24.13 -92.09 19.93
CA ARG A 445 -22.90 -91.70 20.65
C ARG A 445 -21.82 -91.19 19.69
N ASP A 446 -21.61 -91.89 18.58
CA ASP A 446 -20.62 -91.50 17.57
C ASP A 446 -20.98 -90.16 16.91
N MET A 447 -22.26 -89.95 16.57
CA MET A 447 -22.72 -88.67 16.05
C MET A 447 -22.59 -87.54 17.07
N ALA A 448 -22.83 -87.79 18.36
CA ALA A 448 -22.62 -86.80 19.40
C ALA A 448 -21.14 -86.45 19.58
N ALA A 449 -20.25 -87.44 19.50
CA ALA A 449 -18.80 -87.22 19.53
C ALA A 449 -18.32 -86.41 18.32
N PHE A 450 -18.79 -86.75 17.12
CA PHE A 450 -18.48 -86.02 15.90
C PHE A 450 -18.96 -84.56 15.96
N THR A 451 -20.20 -84.34 16.40
CA THR A 451 -20.77 -82.98 16.55
C THR A 451 -19.95 -82.14 17.53
N LYS A 452 -19.46 -82.76 18.61
CA LYS A 452 -18.59 -82.11 19.60
C LYS A 452 -17.22 -81.76 19.01
N GLU A 453 -16.62 -82.65 18.22
CA GLU A 453 -15.33 -82.41 17.55
C GLU A 453 -15.43 -81.30 16.49
N VAL A 454 -16.50 -81.30 15.69
CA VAL A 454 -16.77 -80.25 14.70
C VAL A 454 -16.95 -78.89 15.39
N SER A 455 -17.74 -78.83 16.47
CA SER A 455 -17.93 -77.61 17.26
C SER A 455 -16.62 -77.09 17.86
N LYS A 456 -15.76 -78.00 18.32
CA LYS A 456 -14.43 -77.66 18.85
C LYS A 456 -13.51 -77.12 17.76
N SER A 457 -13.46 -77.75 16.59
CA SER A 457 -12.65 -77.27 15.46
C SER A 457 -13.08 -75.88 14.96
N GLN A 458 -14.39 -75.61 14.95
CA GLN A 458 -14.92 -74.29 14.59
C GLN A 458 -14.58 -73.24 15.64
N ALA A 459 -14.68 -73.58 16.93
CA ALA A 459 -14.29 -72.68 18.01
C ALA A 459 -12.79 -72.36 17.99
N ASP A 460 -11.94 -73.38 17.79
CA ASP A 460 -10.48 -73.23 17.76
C ASP A 460 -10.02 -72.42 16.53
N ASN A 461 -10.61 -72.67 15.35
CA ASN A 461 -10.32 -71.89 14.15
C ASN A 461 -10.79 -70.43 14.27
N LEU A 462 -11.95 -70.18 14.89
CA LEU A 462 -12.48 -68.83 15.07
C LEU A 462 -11.68 -68.06 16.13
N ALA A 463 -11.17 -68.74 17.15
CA ALA A 463 -10.22 -68.16 18.11
C ALA A 463 -8.86 -67.84 17.46
N ALA A 464 -8.32 -68.75 16.64
CA ALA A 464 -7.07 -68.53 15.92
C ALA A 464 -7.19 -67.36 14.92
N LEU A 465 -8.30 -67.27 14.19
CA LEU A 465 -8.55 -66.17 13.25
C LEU A 465 -8.71 -64.82 13.97
N LYS A 466 -9.44 -64.79 15.09
CA LYS A 466 -9.55 -63.57 15.92
C LYS A 466 -8.20 -63.12 16.45
N LYS A 467 -7.35 -64.07 16.87
CA LYS A 467 -6.00 -63.78 17.36
C LYS A 467 -5.09 -63.23 16.26
N GLN A 468 -5.08 -63.84 15.08
CA GLN A 468 -4.32 -63.32 13.93
C GLN A 468 -4.81 -61.93 13.50
N TYR A 469 -6.13 -61.71 13.52
CA TYR A 469 -6.69 -60.40 13.18
C TYR A 469 -6.32 -59.34 14.22
N SER A 470 -6.38 -59.64 15.52
CA SER A 470 -5.95 -58.68 16.55
C SER A 470 -4.46 -58.38 16.47
N GLU A 471 -3.61 -59.39 16.24
CA GLU A 471 -2.16 -59.20 16.09
C GLU A 471 -1.84 -58.34 14.85
N SER A 472 -2.49 -58.60 13.71
CA SER A 472 -2.32 -57.80 12.49
C SER A 472 -2.80 -56.36 12.63
N VAL A 473 -3.92 -56.15 13.34
CA VAL A 473 -4.46 -54.81 13.59
C VAL A 473 -3.57 -54.04 14.54
N ASP A 474 -3.11 -54.65 15.63
CA ASP A 474 -2.21 -54.02 16.60
C ASP A 474 -0.85 -53.67 15.96
N GLU A 475 -0.31 -54.53 15.10
CA GLU A 475 0.93 -54.27 14.36
C GLU A 475 0.77 -53.08 13.40
N LEU A 476 -0.32 -53.02 12.62
CA LEU A 476 -0.63 -51.89 11.75
C LEU A 476 -0.86 -50.58 12.53
N PHE A 477 -1.56 -50.63 13.67
CA PHE A 477 -1.74 -49.45 14.52
C PHE A 477 -0.41 -48.98 15.12
N SER A 478 0.46 -49.91 15.54
CA SER A 478 1.76 -49.57 16.11
C SER A 478 2.70 -48.92 15.09
N GLU A 479 2.78 -49.44 13.86
CA GLU A 479 3.57 -48.85 12.78
C GLU A 479 3.04 -47.47 12.38
N ASN A 480 1.72 -47.34 12.24
CA ASN A 480 1.12 -46.09 11.78
C ASN A 480 1.18 -45.00 12.88
N LEU A 481 1.04 -45.37 14.16
CA LEU A 481 1.26 -44.45 15.28
C LEU A 481 2.72 -43.98 15.37
N LEU A 482 3.69 -44.86 15.12
CA LEU A 482 5.11 -44.50 15.06
C LEU A 482 5.42 -43.55 13.90
N GLU A 483 4.82 -43.77 12.72
CA GLU A 483 4.93 -42.83 11.60
C GLU A 483 4.30 -41.47 11.92
N TRP A 484 3.12 -41.47 12.52
CA TRP A 484 2.44 -40.24 12.92
C TRP A 484 3.23 -39.45 13.95
N ASP A 485 3.80 -40.12 14.97
CA ASP A 485 4.65 -39.48 15.97
C ASP A 485 5.94 -38.91 15.34
N LYS A 486 6.56 -39.63 14.38
CA LYS A 486 7.69 -39.10 13.60
C LYS A 486 7.31 -37.84 12.80
N LYS A 487 6.17 -37.86 12.10
CA LYS A 487 5.67 -36.72 11.32
C LYS A 487 5.33 -35.53 12.22
N LEU A 488 4.69 -35.75 13.37
CA LEU A 488 4.38 -34.73 14.38
C LEU A 488 5.66 -34.12 14.96
N LYS A 489 6.67 -34.92 15.28
CA LYS A 489 7.96 -34.42 15.78
C LYS A 489 8.72 -33.63 14.71
N ALA A 490 8.67 -34.03 13.44
CA ALA A 490 9.25 -33.26 12.34
C ALA A 490 8.55 -31.90 12.17
N LYS A 491 7.21 -31.89 12.14
CA LYS A 491 6.40 -30.66 12.07
C LYS A 491 6.64 -29.73 13.26
N LYS A 492 6.77 -30.28 14.47
CA LYS A 492 7.09 -29.51 15.67
C LYS A 492 8.46 -28.82 15.54
N LYS A 493 9.47 -29.52 15.02
CA LYS A 493 10.79 -28.91 14.75
C LYS A 493 10.71 -27.79 13.69
N GLU A 494 9.93 -27.97 12.63
CA GLU A 494 9.69 -26.92 11.63
C GLU A 494 9.04 -25.68 12.26
N ILE A 495 8.06 -25.88 13.14
CA ILE A 495 7.40 -24.79 13.88
C ILE A 495 8.40 -24.10 14.82
N ASP A 496 9.18 -24.85 15.60
CA ASP A 496 10.19 -24.29 16.50
C ASP A 496 11.28 -23.52 15.73
N GLU A 497 11.65 -23.95 14.52
CA GLU A 497 12.56 -23.22 13.63
C GLU A 497 11.93 -21.95 13.05
N LEU A 498 10.64 -21.98 12.70
CA LEU A 498 9.91 -20.80 12.24
C LEU A 498 9.75 -19.78 13.37
N GLU A 499 9.44 -20.23 14.59
CA GLU A 499 9.34 -19.40 15.78
C GLU A 499 10.68 -18.73 16.11
N LYS A 500 11.80 -19.43 15.92
CA LYS A 500 13.15 -18.83 16.05
C LYS A 500 13.50 -17.83 14.95
N ARG A 501 12.95 -18.00 13.74
CA ARG A 501 13.17 -17.08 12.60
C ARG A 501 12.30 -15.84 12.70
N ILE A 502 11.13 -15.95 13.29
CA ILE A 502 10.23 -14.83 13.55
C ILE A 502 10.68 -14.22 14.88
N ASP A 503 11.53 -13.21 14.78
CA ASP A 503 11.92 -12.40 15.93
C ASP A 503 10.72 -11.55 16.35
N VAL A 504 9.85 -12.13 17.18
CA VAL A 504 8.59 -11.52 17.65
C VAL A 504 8.85 -10.16 18.30
N ASP A 505 10.00 -10.00 18.96
CA ASP A 505 10.41 -8.75 19.57
C ASP A 505 10.72 -7.68 18.51
N LYS A 506 11.37 -8.04 17.39
CA LYS A 506 11.55 -7.12 16.26
C LYS A 506 10.24 -6.76 15.58
N PHE A 507 9.31 -7.71 15.47
CA PHE A 507 7.99 -7.46 14.89
C PHE A 507 7.18 -6.50 15.77
N ASN A 508 7.17 -6.73 17.08
CA ASN A 508 6.52 -5.84 18.05
C ASN A 508 7.19 -4.45 18.06
N ALA A 509 8.53 -4.38 18.04
CA ALA A 509 9.25 -3.11 17.92
C ALA A 509 8.91 -2.37 16.62
N SER A 510 8.69 -3.11 15.52
CA SER A 510 8.25 -2.52 14.25
C SER A 510 6.81 -2.00 14.33
N LEU A 511 5.90 -2.72 14.98
CA LEU A 511 4.53 -2.26 15.25
C LEU A 511 4.51 -1.00 16.12
N ASP A 512 5.29 -0.98 17.20
CA ASP A 512 5.41 0.18 18.09
C ASP A 512 6.00 1.38 17.35
N SER A 513 7.02 1.16 16.49
CA SER A 513 7.58 2.22 15.64
C SER A 513 6.57 2.77 14.64
N LEU A 514 5.69 1.92 14.11
CA LEU A 514 4.66 2.31 13.16
C LEU A 514 3.57 3.14 13.86
N ASP A 515 3.20 2.78 15.08
CA ASP A 515 2.23 3.55 15.85
C ASP A 515 2.81 4.90 16.31
N LEU A 516 4.09 4.95 16.69
CA LEU A 516 4.77 6.21 16.96
C LEU A 516 4.81 7.11 15.71
N PHE A 517 5.10 6.53 14.54
CA PHE A 517 5.07 7.24 13.26
C PHE A 517 3.67 7.80 12.96
N LYS A 518 2.61 7.01 13.13
CA LYS A 518 1.23 7.48 12.95
C LYS A 518 0.90 8.66 13.87
N GLN A 519 1.32 8.59 15.14
CA GLN A 519 1.11 9.69 16.07
C GLN A 519 1.86 10.96 15.64
N GLN A 520 3.12 10.83 15.22
CA GLN A 520 3.91 11.96 14.72
C GLN A 520 3.29 12.56 13.45
N PHE A 521 2.83 11.72 12.53
CA PHE A 521 2.15 12.15 11.32
C PHE A 521 0.86 12.90 11.64
N LEU A 522 -0.01 12.34 12.48
CA LEU A 522 -1.25 12.99 12.91
C LEU A 522 -1.00 14.32 13.62
N ASN A 523 0.03 14.41 14.46
CA ASN A 523 0.39 15.66 15.14
C ASN A 523 0.89 16.71 14.14
N THR A 524 1.66 16.30 13.14
CA THR A 524 2.15 17.19 12.07
C THR A 524 1.00 17.71 11.22
N VAL A 525 0.06 16.83 10.82
CA VAL A 525 -1.13 17.21 10.06
C VAL A 525 -2.03 18.14 10.88
N LYS A 526 -2.28 17.84 12.16
CA LYS A 526 -3.04 18.72 13.06
C LYS A 526 -2.41 20.11 13.15
N ARG A 527 -1.10 20.19 13.37
CA ARG A 527 -0.37 21.46 13.43
C ARG A 527 -0.45 22.23 12.11
N SER A 528 -0.31 21.55 10.97
CA SER A 528 -0.49 22.17 9.66
C SER A 528 -1.91 22.71 9.44
N ILE A 529 -2.93 22.01 9.91
CA ILE A 529 -4.33 22.47 9.85
C ILE A 529 -4.54 23.68 10.77
N GLU A 530 -3.96 23.67 11.97
CA GLU A 530 -4.00 24.80 12.90
C GLU A 530 -3.31 26.04 12.32
N ASP A 531 -2.12 25.88 11.74
CA ASP A 531 -1.37 26.96 11.08
C ASP A 531 -2.14 27.51 9.87
N TYR A 532 -2.74 26.63 9.06
CA TYR A 532 -3.60 27.03 7.95
C TYR A 532 -4.82 27.82 8.43
N ASN A 533 -5.50 27.37 9.48
CA ASN A 533 -6.65 28.07 10.06
C ASN A 533 -6.24 29.42 10.65
N LYS A 534 -5.07 29.50 11.28
CA LYS A 534 -4.51 30.75 11.80
C LYS A 534 -4.19 31.72 10.66
N SER A 535 -3.58 31.24 9.57
CA SER A 535 -3.32 32.03 8.37
C SER A 535 -4.61 32.51 7.71
N LYS A 536 -5.63 31.65 7.62
CA LYS A 536 -6.96 32.00 7.10
C LYS A 536 -7.63 33.08 7.94
N LYS A 537 -7.55 32.98 9.27
CA LYS A 537 -8.08 33.99 10.19
C LYS A 537 -7.32 35.32 10.06
N GLY A 538 -5.99 35.27 10.00
CA GLY A 538 -5.15 36.46 9.79
C GLY A 538 -5.43 37.14 8.44
N LEU A 539 -5.68 36.37 7.38
CA LEU A 539 -6.08 36.90 6.08
C LEU A 539 -7.45 37.60 6.16
N ALA A 540 -8.43 36.98 6.81
CA ALA A 540 -9.76 37.57 6.99
C ALA A 540 -9.70 38.88 7.81
N GLU A 541 -8.95 38.89 8.92
CA GLU A 541 -8.70 40.10 9.72
C GLU A 541 -8.00 41.19 8.90
N GLY A 542 -7.03 40.79 8.06
CA GLY A 542 -6.35 41.70 7.14
C GLY A 542 -7.26 42.29 6.06
N MET A 543 -8.20 41.50 5.52
CA MET A 543 -9.19 41.99 4.56
C MET A 543 -10.15 42.98 5.22
N ILE A 544 -10.66 42.67 6.42
CA ILE A 544 -11.52 43.59 7.19
C ILE A 544 -10.79 44.92 7.48
N ALA A 545 -9.51 44.86 7.86
CA ALA A 545 -8.71 46.06 8.11
C ALA A 545 -8.51 46.91 6.84
N LYS A 546 -8.29 46.25 5.69
CA LYS A 546 -8.18 46.92 4.39
C LYS A 546 -9.50 47.54 3.96
N ASP A 547 -10.62 46.82 4.09
CA ASP A 547 -11.95 47.35 3.77
C ASP A 547 -12.29 48.55 4.64
N LYS A 548 -11.93 48.51 5.93
CA LYS A 548 -12.06 49.66 6.82
C LYS A 548 -11.22 50.85 6.34
N ALA A 549 -9.96 50.62 5.98
CA ALA A 549 -9.10 51.68 5.46
C ALA A 549 -9.64 52.27 4.14
N ILE A 550 -10.14 51.42 3.23
CA ILE A 550 -10.78 51.86 1.97
C ILE A 550 -12.01 52.71 2.27
N ASN A 551 -12.88 52.29 3.19
CA ASN A 551 -14.04 53.07 3.60
C ASN A 551 -13.65 54.42 4.24
N ASP A 552 -12.60 54.44 5.06
CA ASP A 552 -12.06 55.69 5.62
C ASP A 552 -11.53 56.62 4.51
N TYR A 553 -10.90 56.08 3.46
CA TYR A 553 -10.47 56.84 2.29
C TYR A 553 -11.64 57.36 1.46
N LEU A 554 -12.67 56.54 1.21
CA LEU A 554 -13.89 56.95 0.51
C LEU A 554 -14.60 58.07 1.28
N GLY A 555 -14.72 57.97 2.60
CA GLY A 555 -15.29 59.03 3.43
C GLY A 555 -14.52 60.35 3.34
N ARG A 556 -13.18 60.32 3.20
CA ARG A 556 -12.37 61.52 2.95
C ARG A 556 -12.60 62.11 1.56
N ILE A 557 -12.80 61.26 0.54
CA ILE A 557 -13.14 61.70 -0.82
C ILE A 557 -14.50 62.38 -0.80
N ASP A 558 -15.51 61.78 -0.17
CA ASP A 558 -16.85 62.37 -0.04
C ASP A 558 -16.81 63.71 0.68
N ALA A 559 -16.05 63.81 1.78
CA ALA A 559 -15.84 65.07 2.48
C ALA A 559 -15.22 66.15 1.58
N LYS A 560 -14.19 65.79 0.78
CA LYS A 560 -13.58 66.73 -0.18
C LYS A 560 -14.51 67.11 -1.33
N MET A 561 -15.33 66.17 -1.82
CA MET A 561 -16.34 66.46 -2.83
C MET A 561 -17.39 67.43 -2.29
N GLN A 562 -17.75 67.31 -1.01
CA GLN A 562 -18.64 68.25 -0.35
C GLN A 562 -17.99 69.62 -0.16
N GLU A 563 -16.72 69.68 0.27
CA GLU A 563 -15.93 70.93 0.33
C GLU A 563 -15.85 71.63 -1.04
N LEU A 564 -15.63 70.88 -2.12
CA LEU A 564 -15.61 71.40 -3.49
C LEU A 564 -17.00 71.94 -3.91
N SER A 565 -18.08 71.24 -3.56
CA SER A 565 -19.45 71.71 -3.83
C SER A 565 -19.74 73.01 -3.07
N ASP A 566 -19.34 73.10 -1.81
CA ASP A 566 -19.52 74.30 -1.00
C ASP A 566 -18.63 75.46 -1.47
N PHE A 567 -17.41 75.16 -1.90
CA PHE A 567 -16.53 76.12 -2.57
C PHE A 567 -17.17 76.64 -3.86
N GLN A 568 -17.69 75.77 -4.71
CA GLN A 568 -18.37 76.15 -5.96
C GLN A 568 -19.58 77.05 -5.69
N LYS A 569 -20.39 76.74 -4.66
CA LYS A 569 -21.52 77.59 -4.25
C LYS A 569 -21.06 78.96 -3.79
N LYS A 570 -20.04 79.03 -2.92
CA LYS A 570 -19.45 80.30 -2.45
C LYS A 570 -18.87 81.11 -3.60
N PHE A 571 -18.06 80.48 -4.45
CA PHE A 571 -17.47 81.12 -5.62
C PHE A 571 -18.53 81.65 -6.58
N SER A 572 -19.59 80.87 -6.85
CA SER A 572 -20.70 81.32 -7.69
C SER A 572 -21.43 82.52 -7.08
N ALA A 573 -21.61 82.53 -5.75
CA ALA A 573 -22.19 83.67 -5.04
C ALA A 573 -21.28 84.92 -5.11
N ASP A 574 -19.98 84.76 -4.87
CA ASP A 574 -18.99 85.85 -4.93
C ASP A 574 -18.89 86.43 -6.35
N VAL A 575 -18.90 85.59 -7.38
CA VAL A 575 -18.91 86.02 -8.79
C VAL A 575 -20.21 86.72 -9.14
N ALA A 576 -21.37 86.22 -8.69
CA ALA A 576 -22.65 86.88 -8.89
C ALA A 576 -22.68 88.27 -8.20
N GLU A 577 -22.10 88.39 -7.01
CA GLU A 577 -21.96 89.67 -6.30
C GLU A 577 -21.01 90.62 -7.05
N LEU A 578 -19.89 90.12 -7.58
CA LEU A 578 -18.93 90.91 -8.37
C LEU A 578 -19.56 91.41 -9.67
N LEU A 579 -20.29 90.54 -10.38
CA LEU A 579 -21.02 90.89 -11.59
C LEU A 579 -22.15 91.89 -11.30
N GLY A 580 -22.83 91.77 -10.14
CA GLY A 580 -23.82 92.74 -9.67
C GLY A 580 -23.25 94.12 -9.30
N LYS A 581 -21.94 94.20 -8.99
CA LYS A 581 -21.23 95.46 -8.71
C LYS A 581 -20.64 96.12 -9.96
N ILE A 582 -20.72 95.49 -11.13
CA ILE A 582 -20.39 96.17 -12.39
C ILE A 582 -21.50 97.19 -12.66
N PRO A 583 -21.21 98.50 -12.62
CA PRO A 583 -22.23 99.51 -12.87
C PRO A 583 -22.72 99.36 -14.31
N GLU A 584 -24.02 99.12 -14.48
CA GLU A 584 -24.70 99.07 -15.78
C GLU A 584 -24.70 100.43 -16.54
N ASP A 585 -23.96 101.43 -16.02
CA ASP A 585 -23.94 102.82 -16.49
C ASP A 585 -22.87 103.14 -17.56
N ALA A 586 -22.08 102.17 -18.04
CA ALA A 586 -21.04 102.41 -19.04
C ALA A 586 -21.39 102.04 -20.50
N VAL A 587 -22.54 101.42 -20.80
CA VAL A 587 -22.86 100.97 -22.18
C VAL A 587 -24.06 101.69 -22.84
N ARG A 588 -24.78 102.58 -22.13
CA ARG A 588 -25.95 103.28 -22.70
C ARG A 588 -25.73 104.67 -23.32
N LYS A 589 -24.49 105.13 -23.56
CA LYS A 589 -24.23 106.49 -24.10
C LYS A 589 -23.59 106.64 -25.49
N LYS A 590 -23.48 105.59 -26.31
CA LYS A 590 -23.08 105.74 -27.73
C LYS A 590 -23.94 104.90 -28.68
N ARG A 591 -25.20 105.29 -28.87
CA ARG A 591 -25.97 105.02 -30.12
C ARG A 591 -27.31 105.79 -30.17
N LYS A 592 -27.26 107.11 -30.03
CA LYS A 592 -28.24 108.02 -30.62
C LYS A 592 -27.47 109.08 -31.40
N GLY A 593 -27.54 109.03 -32.73
CA GLY A 593 -27.05 110.11 -33.59
C GLY A 593 -26.44 109.65 -34.92
N ARG A 594 -27.28 109.28 -35.89
CA ARG A 594 -27.25 109.81 -37.28
C ARG A 594 -28.27 109.07 -38.16
N LYS A 595 -29.41 109.72 -38.36
CA LYS A 595 -30.08 109.81 -39.66
C LYS A 595 -29.33 110.87 -40.47
N GLY A 596 -29.23 110.68 -41.79
CA GLY A 596 -28.59 111.60 -42.73
C GLY A 596 -27.41 110.96 -43.42
#